data_AF-A0AAD9JI67-F1
#
_entry.id   AF-A0AAD9JI67-F1
#
_cell.length_a   1.000
_cell.length_b   1.000
_cell.length_c   1.000
_cell.angle_alpha   90.00
_cell.angle_beta   90.00
_cell.angle_gamma   90.00
#
_symmetry.space_group_name_H-M   'P 1'
#
loop_
_entity.id
_entity.type
_entity.pdbx_description
1 polymer ?
#
loop_
_entity_poly.entity_id
_entity_poly.type
_entity_poly.pdbx_seq_one_letter_code
_entity_poly.pdbx_strand_id
1 'polypeptide(L)'
;MGTEGADRPNWGWVREGRRKTKIALPIDSVFNLQRPYDLVAMLKQEHRAQILEDLRQELLIKKERIDKSEDRDTGLEQRFYRTDPDCIAAGKRLPEFDLYISTVLPLENKGVRPEEHIDFKAHPIPHPVSPVCTEMTELHFSMEAFEHLEDHTNSFVTG
;
A
#
# COMPACT_ATOMS: atom_id res chain seq x y z
N MET A 1 63.33 35.57 -33.33
CA MET A 1 62.36 34.45 -33.33
C MET A 1 62.90 33.40 -32.38
N GLY A 2 62.30 33.01 -31.28
CA GLY A 2 61.10 33.45 -30.59
C GLY A 2 61.28 33.16 -29.10
N THR A 3 60.63 33.97 -28.27
CA THR A 3 60.57 33.87 -26.82
C THR A 3 59.43 32.93 -26.42
N GLU A 4 59.70 31.85 -25.69
CA GLU A 4 58.67 31.10 -24.98
C GLU A 4 58.97 31.14 -23.48
N GLY A 5 58.27 32.06 -22.81
CA GLY A 5 58.18 32.11 -21.37
C GLY A 5 57.25 31.00 -20.88
N ALA A 6 57.80 30.06 -20.12
CA ALA A 6 57.02 29.12 -19.34
C ALA A 6 56.69 29.76 -17.99
N ASP A 7 55.48 30.32 -17.89
CA ASP A 7 54.87 30.77 -16.63
C ASP A 7 54.80 29.58 -15.66
N ARG A 8 55.65 29.60 -14.62
CA ARG A 8 55.58 28.62 -13.53
C ARG A 8 54.75 29.20 -12.39
N PRO A 9 53.73 28.49 -11.89
CA PRO A 9 52.94 28.96 -10.77
C PRO A 9 53.82 29.05 -9.50
N ASN A 10 53.82 30.24 -8.90
CA ASN A 10 54.59 30.57 -7.70
C ASN A 10 53.92 29.95 -6.46
N TRP A 11 54.40 28.77 -6.05
CA TRP A 11 53.97 28.13 -4.80
C TRP A 11 54.93 28.52 -3.67
N GLY A 12 54.40 29.18 -2.63
CA GLY A 12 55.14 29.56 -1.43
C GLY A 12 55.56 28.35 -0.59
N TRP A 13 56.77 28.41 -0.04
CA TRP A 13 57.31 27.39 0.88
C TRP A 13 57.07 27.81 2.33
N VAL A 14 56.51 26.92 3.16
CA VAL A 14 56.54 27.07 4.62
C VAL A 14 57.73 26.28 5.15
N ARG A 15 58.61 26.94 5.93
CA ARG A 15 59.79 26.30 6.55
C ARG A 15 59.45 25.93 8.00
N GLU A 16 59.08 24.68 8.22
CA GLU A 16 59.02 24.08 9.56
C GLU A 16 60.06 22.96 9.62
N GLY A 17 61.25 23.26 10.16
CA GLY A 17 62.36 22.32 10.22
C GLY A 17 62.88 21.85 8.84
N ARG A 18 63.82 20.89 8.87
CA ARG A 18 64.63 20.45 7.70
C ARG A 18 63.84 19.73 6.59
N ARG A 19 62.51 19.70 6.64
CA ARG A 19 61.63 19.08 5.64
C ARG A 19 60.74 20.13 5.00
N LYS A 20 60.92 20.36 3.69
CA LYS A 20 60.01 21.16 2.89
C LYS A 20 58.76 20.32 2.60
N THR A 21 57.63 20.62 3.25
CA THR A 21 56.34 20.05 2.86
C THR A 21 55.65 21.00 1.89
N LYS A 22 55.19 20.47 0.75
CA LYS A 22 54.34 21.20 -0.20
C LYS A 22 52.91 21.01 0.29
N ILE A 23 52.24 22.08 0.74
CA ILE A 23 50.81 22.01 1.04
C ILE A 23 50.09 22.01 -0.31
N ALA A 24 49.75 20.82 -0.79
CA ALA A 24 48.85 20.64 -1.92
C ALA A 24 47.47 20.30 -1.35
N LEU A 25 46.45 21.07 -1.73
CA LEU A 25 45.08 20.61 -1.56
C LEU A 25 44.95 19.29 -2.34
N PRO A 26 44.40 18.21 -1.75
CA PRO A 26 44.11 17.00 -2.50
C PRO A 26 43.24 17.37 -3.69
N ILE A 27 43.72 17.05 -4.90
CA ILE A 27 43.05 17.41 -6.16
C ILE A 27 41.63 16.79 -6.21
N ASP A 28 41.43 15.70 -5.48
CA ASP A 28 40.18 14.94 -5.34
C ASP A 28 39.33 15.35 -4.14
N SER A 29 39.57 16.51 -3.52
CA SER A 29 38.69 17.02 -2.47
C SER A 29 37.38 17.54 -3.07
N VAL A 30 36.24 17.13 -2.49
CA VAL A 30 34.91 17.67 -2.83
C VAL A 30 34.83 19.19 -2.59
N PHE A 31 35.77 19.77 -1.84
CA PHE A 31 35.89 21.20 -1.55
C PHE A 31 36.95 21.92 -2.40
N ASN A 32 37.41 21.31 -3.50
CA ASN A 32 38.42 21.91 -4.37
C ASN A 32 37.80 23.01 -5.26
N LEU A 33 37.89 24.27 -4.84
CA LEU A 33 37.30 25.44 -5.52
C LEU A 33 38.15 25.98 -6.69
N GLN A 34 38.66 25.10 -7.57
CA GLN A 34 39.55 25.50 -8.67
C GLN A 34 38.82 26.22 -9.80
N ARG A 35 37.51 25.97 -9.97
CA ARG A 35 36.71 26.55 -11.05
C ARG A 35 35.91 27.75 -10.51
N PRO A 36 35.73 28.79 -11.32
CA PRO A 36 34.99 29.99 -10.90
C PRO A 36 33.54 29.72 -10.48
N TYR A 37 32.95 28.59 -10.90
CA TYR A 37 31.58 28.20 -10.54
C TYR A 37 31.48 27.38 -9.24
N ASP A 38 32.60 26.89 -8.70
CA ASP A 38 32.60 26.00 -7.53
C ASP A 38 32.17 26.75 -6.26
N LEU A 39 32.56 28.03 -6.13
CA LEU A 39 32.12 28.88 -5.03
C LEU A 39 30.60 29.10 -5.06
N VAL A 40 30.03 29.31 -6.24
CA VAL A 40 28.57 29.46 -6.41
C VAL A 40 27.86 28.15 -6.08
N ALA A 41 28.45 27.00 -6.42
CA ALA A 41 27.92 25.69 -6.07
C ALA A 41 27.93 25.47 -4.55
N MET A 42 29.00 25.88 -3.86
CA MET A 42 29.12 25.81 -2.41
C MET A 42 28.11 26.72 -1.69
N LEU A 43 27.94 27.96 -2.15
CA LEU A 43 26.91 28.88 -1.62
C LEU A 43 25.49 28.32 -1.83
N LYS A 44 25.24 27.68 -2.98
CA LYS A 44 23.95 26.99 -3.22
C LYS A 44 23.77 25.76 -2.33
N GLN A 45 24.85 25.07 -1.95
CA GLN A 45 24.78 23.94 -1.04
C GLN A 45 24.38 24.37 0.37
N GLU A 46 24.93 25.47 0.88
CA GLU A 46 24.52 26.07 2.16
C GLU A 46 23.02 26.42 2.13
N HIS A 47 22.58 27.09 1.07
CA HIS A 47 21.16 27.44 0.92
C HIS A 47 20.24 26.21 0.84
N ARG A 48 20.65 25.15 0.12
CA ARG A 48 19.90 23.88 0.09
C ARG A 48 19.83 23.20 1.45
N ALA A 49 20.92 23.24 2.22
CA ALA A 49 20.95 22.69 3.56
C ALA A 49 19.97 23.43 4.49
N GLN A 50 19.89 24.75 4.37
CA GLN A 50 18.92 25.56 5.12
C GLN A 50 17.48 25.18 4.77
N ILE A 51 17.14 25.08 3.48
CA ILE A 51 15.79 24.68 3.03
C ILE A 51 15.42 23.29 3.56
N LEU A 52 16.37 22.35 3.57
CA LEU A 52 16.13 21.00 4.07
C LEU A 52 15.84 21.00 5.57
N GLU A 53 16.52 21.85 6.36
CA GLU A 53 16.28 21.96 7.79
C GLU A 53 14.92 22.61 8.08
N ASP A 54 14.55 23.66 7.33
CA ASP A 54 13.24 24.30 7.45
C ASP A 54 12.12 23.29 7.12
N LEU A 55 12.27 22.54 6.02
CA LEU A 55 11.31 21.50 5.62
C LEU A 55 11.22 20.39 6.66
N ARG A 56 12.35 19.99 7.25
CA ARG A 56 12.38 19.01 8.34
C ARG A 56 11.57 19.48 9.53
N GLN A 57 11.72 20.75 9.94
CA GLN A 57 10.94 21.31 11.04
C GLN A 57 9.44 21.33 10.72
N GLU A 58 9.05 21.74 9.52
CA GLU A 58 7.65 21.69 9.11
C GLU A 58 7.06 20.27 9.15
N LEU A 59 7.83 19.28 8.69
CA LEU A 59 7.40 17.89 8.70
C LEU A 59 7.23 17.35 10.12
N LEU A 60 8.12 17.73 11.06
CA LEU A 60 7.99 17.34 12.47
C LEU A 60 6.73 17.94 13.10
N ILE A 61 6.43 19.22 12.83
CA ILE A 61 5.21 19.89 13.31
C ILE A 61 3.96 19.21 12.72
N LYS A 62 3.97 18.91 11.42
CA LYS A 62 2.85 18.22 10.75
C LYS A 62 2.66 16.81 11.29
N LYS A 63 3.76 16.08 11.54
CA LYS A 63 3.72 14.75 12.16
C LYS A 63 3.10 14.81 13.54
N GLU A 64 3.55 15.71 14.41
CA GLU A 64 2.99 15.85 15.76
C GLU A 64 1.49 16.17 15.71
N ARG A 65 1.06 17.01 14.78
CA ARG A 65 -0.37 17.31 14.56
C ARG A 65 -1.16 16.08 14.13
N ILE A 66 -0.62 15.27 13.21
CA ILE A 66 -1.26 14.04 12.74
C ILE A 66 -1.34 13.03 13.87
N ASP A 67 -0.23 12.77 14.56
CA ASP A 67 -0.15 11.83 15.68
C ASP A 67 -1.20 12.21 16.76
N LYS A 68 -1.33 13.50 17.11
CA LYS A 68 -2.37 13.99 18.05
C LYS A 68 -3.81 13.83 17.55
N SER A 69 -4.03 13.79 16.24
CA SER A 69 -5.36 13.65 15.63
C SER A 69 -5.77 12.19 15.44
N GLU A 70 -4.81 11.31 15.18
CA GLU A 70 -5.02 9.91 14.83
C GLU A 70 -5.34 9.06 16.08
N ASP A 71 -4.84 9.45 17.26
CA ASP A 71 -5.08 8.77 18.55
C ASP A 71 -6.53 8.84 19.06
N ARG A 72 -7.48 9.42 18.32
CA ARG A 72 -8.84 9.67 18.83
C ARG A 72 -9.83 8.51 18.66
N ASP A 73 -9.58 7.53 17.78
CA ASP A 73 -10.62 6.54 17.44
C ASP A 73 -10.18 5.07 17.47
N THR A 74 -9.22 4.72 18.32
CA THR A 74 -8.86 3.31 18.58
C THR A 74 -10.00 2.49 19.22
N GLY A 75 -11.07 3.14 19.69
CA GLY A 75 -12.23 2.51 20.33
C GLY A 75 -13.49 2.41 19.47
N LEU A 76 -13.46 2.85 18.20
CA LEU A 76 -14.65 2.92 17.35
C LEU A 76 -15.32 1.55 17.18
N GLU A 77 -14.54 0.53 16.82
CA GLU A 77 -15.03 -0.85 16.62
C GLU A 77 -15.71 -1.40 17.88
N GLN A 78 -15.10 -1.21 19.05
CA GLN A 78 -15.65 -1.66 20.33
C GLN A 78 -16.94 -0.92 20.70
N ARG A 79 -17.03 0.37 20.36
CA ARG A 79 -18.25 1.16 20.55
C ARG A 79 -19.37 0.67 19.63
N PHE A 80 -19.07 0.36 18.38
CA PHE A 80 -20.04 -0.20 17.44
C PHE A 80 -20.61 -1.53 17.94
N TYR A 81 -19.77 -2.48 18.36
CA TYR A 81 -20.25 -3.76 18.89
C TYR A 81 -21.14 -3.62 20.14
N ARG A 82 -20.99 -2.55 20.92
CA ARG A 82 -21.80 -2.29 22.13
C ARG A 82 -23.06 -1.47 21.88
N THR A 83 -23.11 -0.72 20.79
CA THR A 83 -24.18 0.26 20.55
C THR A 83 -25.15 -0.21 19.47
N ASP A 84 -24.63 -0.95 18.49
CA ASP A 84 -25.39 -1.39 17.33
C ASP A 84 -26.28 -2.59 17.69
N PRO A 85 -27.60 -2.52 17.44
CA PRO A 85 -28.53 -3.57 17.82
C PRO A 85 -28.27 -4.89 17.08
N ASP A 86 -27.81 -4.83 15.83
CA ASP A 86 -27.53 -6.01 15.01
C ASP A 86 -26.27 -6.70 15.53
N CYS A 87 -25.26 -5.94 15.96
CA CYS A 87 -24.07 -6.48 16.61
C CYS A 87 -24.39 -7.16 17.95
N ILE A 88 -25.29 -6.57 18.75
CA ILE A 88 -25.73 -7.17 20.02
C ILE A 88 -26.54 -8.45 19.76
N ALA A 89 -27.41 -8.45 18.74
CA ALA A 89 -28.18 -9.61 18.33
C ALA A 89 -27.29 -10.73 17.75
N ALA A 90 -26.23 -10.37 17.01
CA ALA A 90 -25.24 -11.29 16.49
C ALA A 90 -24.43 -11.97 17.61
N GLY A 91 -24.22 -11.28 18.74
CA GLY A 91 -23.63 -11.81 19.97
C GLY A 91 -22.12 -12.13 19.91
N LYS A 92 -21.53 -12.16 18.72
CA LYS A 92 -20.12 -12.43 18.45
C LYS A 92 -19.63 -11.61 17.26
N ARG A 93 -18.31 -11.46 17.10
CA ARG A 93 -17.73 -10.64 16.02
C ARG A 93 -17.74 -11.37 14.69
N LEU A 94 -17.73 -10.65 13.57
CA LEU A 94 -17.71 -11.24 12.23
C LEU A 94 -16.60 -12.31 12.04
N PRO A 95 -15.35 -12.12 12.50
CA PRO A 95 -14.30 -13.14 12.39
C PRO A 95 -14.53 -14.40 13.24
N GLU A 96 -15.43 -14.34 14.23
CA GLU A 96 -15.83 -15.46 15.08
C GLU A 96 -17.04 -16.23 14.49
N PHE A 97 -17.62 -15.72 13.40
CA PHE A 97 -18.52 -16.50 12.58
C PHE A 97 -17.71 -17.45 11.71
N ASP A 98 -18.02 -18.73 11.83
CA ASP A 98 -17.63 -19.69 10.82
C ASP A 98 -18.47 -19.41 9.57
N LEU A 99 -17.94 -18.56 8.68
CA LEU A 99 -18.56 -18.26 7.39
C LEU A 99 -18.42 -19.43 6.41
N TYR A 100 -17.52 -20.37 6.71
CA TYR A 100 -17.35 -21.62 6.00
C TYR A 100 -18.13 -22.72 6.73
N ILE A 101 -19.42 -22.46 6.98
CA ILE A 101 -20.37 -23.55 7.24
C ILE A 101 -20.35 -24.42 5.98
N SER A 102 -19.54 -25.48 6.00
CA SER A 102 -19.58 -26.51 5.00
C SER A 102 -20.92 -27.24 5.16
N THR A 103 -21.89 -26.76 4.39
CA THR A 103 -22.86 -27.56 3.64
C THR A 103 -23.88 -28.41 4.40
N VAL A 104 -24.05 -28.28 5.71
CA VAL A 104 -25.21 -28.90 6.39
C VAL A 104 -25.79 -27.95 7.44
N LEU A 105 -26.84 -27.20 7.08
CA LEU A 105 -27.77 -26.69 8.07
C LEU A 105 -28.71 -27.83 8.46
N PRO A 106 -28.67 -28.34 9.71
CA PRO A 106 -29.65 -29.30 10.18
C PRO A 106 -31.03 -28.63 10.15
N LEU A 107 -31.90 -29.06 9.25
CA LEU A 107 -33.25 -28.53 9.09
C LEU A 107 -34.08 -28.74 10.37
N GLU A 108 -33.70 -29.74 11.17
CA GLU A 108 -34.27 -30.07 12.46
C GLU A 108 -34.15 -28.91 13.46
N ASN A 109 -33.08 -28.11 13.38
CA ASN A 109 -32.89 -26.92 14.23
C ASN A 109 -33.88 -25.79 13.90
N LYS A 110 -34.54 -25.87 12.73
CA LYS A 110 -35.62 -24.97 12.31
C LYS A 110 -37.00 -25.63 12.43
N GLY A 111 -37.07 -26.82 13.05
CA GLY A 111 -38.31 -27.59 13.18
C GLY A 111 -38.80 -28.20 11.87
N VAL A 112 -37.94 -28.28 10.85
CA VAL A 112 -38.28 -28.87 9.55
C VAL A 112 -37.73 -30.29 9.51
N ARG A 113 -38.62 -31.27 9.34
CA ARG A 113 -38.26 -32.67 9.19
C ARG A 113 -38.42 -33.10 7.73
N PRO A 114 -37.34 -33.45 7.02
CA PRO A 114 -37.41 -33.82 5.61
C PRO A 114 -38.41 -34.94 5.33
N GLU A 115 -38.59 -35.87 6.26
CA GLU A 115 -39.51 -37.01 6.14
C GLU A 115 -40.99 -36.60 6.09
N GLU A 116 -41.34 -35.41 6.59
CA GLU A 116 -42.71 -34.89 6.56
C GLU A 116 -43.01 -34.11 5.26
N HIS A 117 -41.97 -33.76 4.49
CA HIS A 117 -42.08 -32.90 3.32
C HIS A 117 -41.63 -33.57 2.02
N ILE A 118 -40.92 -34.70 2.09
CA ILE A 118 -40.39 -35.42 0.93
C ILE A 118 -40.82 -36.89 1.04
N ASP A 119 -41.54 -37.37 0.02
CA ASP A 119 -41.84 -38.79 -0.11
C ASP A 119 -40.62 -39.54 -0.69
N PHE A 120 -39.75 -40.03 0.20
CA PHE A 120 -38.59 -40.83 -0.18
C PHE A 120 -38.92 -42.20 -0.79
N LYS A 121 -40.19 -42.63 -0.73
CA LYS A 121 -40.67 -43.89 -1.31
C LYS A 121 -41.36 -43.69 -2.66
N ALA A 122 -41.54 -42.44 -3.09
CA ALA A 122 -42.08 -42.14 -4.40
C ALA A 122 -41.15 -42.68 -5.49
N HIS A 123 -41.75 -43.30 -6.51
CA HIS A 123 -40.99 -43.75 -7.67
C HIS A 123 -40.55 -42.52 -8.48
N PRO A 124 -39.30 -42.48 -8.99
CA PRO A 124 -38.83 -41.39 -9.83
C PRO A 124 -39.78 -41.22 -11.01
N ILE A 125 -40.20 -39.98 -11.28
CA ILE A 125 -41.03 -39.68 -12.45
C ILE A 125 -40.17 -40.00 -13.69
N PRO A 126 -40.62 -40.86 -14.60
CA PRO A 126 -39.80 -41.33 -15.73
C PRO A 126 -39.36 -40.21 -16.68
N HIS A 127 -40.01 -39.04 -16.62
CA HIS A 127 -39.63 -37.82 -17.30
C HIS A 127 -39.84 -36.61 -16.37
N PRO A 128 -38.84 -36.20 -15.58
CA PRO A 128 -38.97 -35.02 -14.73
C PRO A 128 -39.12 -33.76 -15.61
N VAL A 129 -40.13 -32.95 -15.32
CA VAL A 129 -40.31 -31.65 -15.96
C VAL A 129 -39.19 -30.73 -15.51
N SER A 130 -38.54 -30.04 -16.44
CA SER A 130 -37.53 -29.03 -16.10
C SER A 130 -38.20 -27.90 -15.31
N PRO A 131 -37.67 -27.51 -14.13
CA PRO A 131 -38.25 -26.40 -13.38
C PRO A 131 -38.09 -25.09 -14.16
N VAL A 132 -39.18 -24.31 -14.24
CA VAL A 132 -39.13 -22.96 -14.83
C VAL A 132 -38.61 -22.01 -13.76
N CYS A 133 -37.28 -21.85 -13.71
CA CYS A 133 -36.63 -20.99 -12.73
C CYS A 133 -37.01 -19.50 -12.89
N THR A 134 -37.45 -19.09 -14.08
CA THR A 134 -37.81 -17.70 -14.41
C THR A 134 -39.05 -17.19 -13.69
N GLU A 135 -39.97 -18.07 -13.29
CA GLU A 135 -41.22 -17.69 -12.62
C GLU A 135 -41.09 -17.63 -11.09
N MET A 136 -40.13 -18.37 -10.51
CA MET A 136 -39.95 -18.44 -9.06
C MET A 136 -39.00 -17.39 -8.51
N THR A 137 -38.13 -16.83 -9.35
CA THR A 137 -37.16 -15.81 -8.93
C THR A 137 -37.04 -14.71 -9.99
N GLU A 138 -37.51 -13.51 -9.65
CA GLU A 138 -37.06 -12.27 -10.30
C GLU A 138 -35.64 -11.95 -9.85
N LEU A 139 -34.69 -12.80 -10.23
CA LEU A 139 -33.28 -12.45 -10.09
C LEU A 139 -32.95 -11.53 -11.25
N HIS A 140 -32.66 -10.26 -10.94
CA HIS A 140 -31.94 -9.37 -11.83
C HIS A 140 -30.50 -9.90 -11.99
N PHE A 141 -30.33 -11.06 -12.63
CA PHE A 141 -29.02 -11.52 -13.02
C PHE A 141 -28.55 -10.59 -14.15
N SER A 142 -27.71 -9.62 -13.81
CA SER A 142 -26.87 -8.97 -14.81
C SER A 142 -25.55 -9.73 -14.83
N MET A 143 -25.16 -10.21 -16.01
CA MET A 143 -23.85 -10.82 -16.23
C MET A 143 -22.72 -9.82 -15.95
N GLU A 144 -23.03 -8.51 -15.94
CA GLU A 144 -22.12 -7.41 -15.60
C GLU A 144 -21.82 -7.30 -14.09
N ALA A 145 -22.56 -8.02 -13.22
CA ALA A 145 -22.32 -8.00 -11.78
C ALA A 145 -21.12 -8.85 -11.34
N PHE A 146 -20.51 -9.60 -12.27
CA PHE A 146 -19.44 -10.56 -11.98
C PHE A 146 -18.26 -10.38 -12.94
N GLU A 147 -17.59 -9.23 -12.84
CA GLU A 147 -16.41 -8.85 -13.64
C GLU A 147 -15.33 -9.95 -13.68
N HIS A 148 -15.21 -10.76 -12.61
CA HIS A 148 -14.27 -11.87 -12.50
C HIS A 148 -14.61 -13.13 -13.36
N LEU A 149 -15.76 -13.18 -14.04
CA LEU A 149 -16.16 -14.32 -14.89
C LEU A 149 -15.89 -14.09 -16.38
N GLU A 150 -15.46 -12.90 -16.79
CA GLU A 150 -15.22 -12.57 -18.21
C GLU A 150 -14.04 -13.35 -18.82
N ASP A 151 -13.12 -13.86 -18.00
CA ASP A 151 -11.89 -14.50 -18.48
C ASP A 151 -12.08 -15.95 -18.99
N HIS A 152 -13.28 -16.53 -18.83
CA HIS A 152 -13.55 -17.91 -19.23
C HIS A 152 -14.24 -18.08 -20.59
N THR A 153 -14.68 -17.00 -21.25
CA THR A 153 -15.42 -17.13 -22.53
C THR A 153 -14.56 -16.97 -23.79
N ASN A 154 -13.27 -16.66 -23.69
CA ASN A 154 -12.41 -16.43 -24.86
C ASN A 154 -11.40 -17.54 -25.19
N SER A 155 -11.52 -18.73 -24.57
CA SER A 155 -10.62 -19.87 -24.85
C SER A 155 -11.27 -21.04 -25.58
N PHE A 156 -12.54 -20.93 -26.03
CA PHE A 156 -13.24 -22.03 -26.72
C PHE A 156 -13.64 -21.75 -28.18
N VAL A 157 -12.90 -20.88 -28.88
CA VAL A 157 -12.96 -20.81 -30.36
C VAL A 157 -11.55 -20.69 -30.92
N THR A 158 -10.82 -21.80 -30.92
CA THR A 158 -9.88 -22.21 -31.98
C THR A 158 -9.39 -23.61 -31.64
N GLY A 159 -9.85 -24.60 -32.41
CA GLY A 159 -9.50 -26.01 -32.30
C GLY A 159 -10.42 -26.84 -33.17
#